data_AF-A0A412VTS2-F1
#
_entry.id   AF-A0A412VTS2-F1
#
_cell.length_a   1.000
_cell.length_b   1.000
_cell.length_c   1.000
_cell.angle_alpha   90.00
_cell.angle_beta   90.00
_cell.angle_gamma   90.00
#
_symmetry.space_group_name_H-M   'P 1'
#
loop_
_entity.id
_entity.type
_entity.pdbx_description
1 polymer ?
#
loop_
_entity_poly.entity_id
_entity_poly.type
_entity_poly.pdbx_seq_one_letter_code
_entity_poly.pdbx_strand_id
1 'polypeptide(L)'
;TAGGSVVDNLAYTYTGNQLTGLSESVRTAPSNDIYAPGNAESGSYSYDANGNLQNDSRKSLNFSYNFLNLVSEVRTGGTVTAAYTWL
;
A
#
# COMPACT_ATOMS: atom_id res chain seq x y z
N THR A 1 -34.52 8.75 11.01
CA THR A 1 -33.10 9.00 10.71
C THR A 1 -32.46 7.66 10.40
N ALA A 2 -31.80 7.50 9.25
CA ALA A 2 -31.11 6.24 8.97
C ALA A 2 -29.83 6.17 9.82
N GLY A 3 -29.70 5.14 10.67
CA GLY A 3 -28.59 4.95 11.62
C GLY A 3 -27.37 4.25 11.00
N GLY A 4 -26.98 4.65 9.79
CA GLY A 4 -25.79 4.09 9.14
C GLY A 4 -24.52 4.46 9.91
N SER A 5 -23.62 3.49 10.10
CA SER A 5 -22.26 3.75 10.58
C SER A 5 -21.31 3.88 9.41
N VAL A 6 -20.34 4.79 9.50
CA VAL A 6 -19.18 4.78 8.61
C VAL A 6 -18.39 3.51 8.89
N VAL A 7 -18.03 2.79 7.83
CA VAL A 7 -17.22 1.56 7.90
C VAL A 7 -15.77 1.91 7.55
N ASP A 8 -15.55 2.65 6.47
CA ASP A 8 -14.23 3.13 6.03
C ASP A 8 -14.16 4.64 6.02
N ASN A 9 -13.02 5.19 6.44
CA ASN A 9 -12.69 6.60 6.30
C ASN A 9 -11.23 6.78 5.89
N LEU A 10 -10.98 6.67 4.59
CA LEU A 10 -9.66 6.69 3.98
C LEU A 10 -9.36 8.08 3.40
N ALA A 11 -8.24 8.67 3.79
CA ALA A 11 -7.71 9.89 3.18
C ALA A 11 -6.36 9.60 2.51
N TYR A 12 -6.20 10.10 1.29
CA TYR A 12 -5.06 9.83 0.43
C TYR A 12 -4.28 11.12 0.17
N THR A 13 -2.95 11.04 0.27
CA THR A 13 -2.04 12.16 -0.01
C THR A 13 -1.20 11.83 -1.22
N TYR A 14 -1.05 12.78 -2.14
CA TYR A 14 -0.32 12.59 -3.39
C TYR A 14 0.70 13.70 -3.62
N THR A 15 1.78 13.33 -4.31
CA THR A 15 2.69 14.25 -5.00
C THR A 15 2.55 13.98 -6.49
N GLY A 16 1.85 14.87 -7.22
CA GLY A 16 1.49 14.58 -8.61
C GLY A 16 0.59 13.34 -8.70
N ASN A 17 1.05 12.31 -9.43
CA ASN A 17 0.36 11.02 -9.56
C ASN A 17 0.90 9.93 -8.60
N GLN A 18 1.82 10.25 -7.70
CA GLN A 18 2.40 9.32 -6.74
C GLN A 18 1.64 9.39 -5.41
N LEU A 19 1.08 8.26 -4.96
CA LEU A 19 0.48 8.15 -3.63
C LEU A 19 1.60 8.20 -2.60
N THR A 20 1.64 9.16 -1.70
CA THR A 20 2.72 9.29 -0.70
C THR A 20 2.25 8.99 0.73
N GLY A 21 0.95 9.08 0.98
CA GLY A 21 0.36 8.77 2.28
C GLY A 21 -1.07 8.27 2.18
N LEU A 22 -1.45 7.41 3.13
CA LEU A 22 -2.81 6.92 3.34
C LEU A 22 -3.10 6.95 4.83
N SER A 23 -4.17 7.60 5.26
CA SER A 23 -4.66 7.51 6.64
C SER A 23 -6.06 6.91 6.68
N GLU A 24 -6.29 6.01 7.63
CA GLU A 24 -7.58 5.35 7.83
C GLU A 24 -8.10 5.62 9.24
N SER A 25 -9.02 6.58 9.40
CA SER A 25 -9.48 7.00 10.72
C SER A 25 -10.58 6.11 11.31
N VAL A 26 -11.25 5.29 10.49
CA VAL A 26 -12.20 4.26 10.95
C VAL A 26 -11.58 2.91 10.63
N ARG A 27 -11.27 2.13 11.66
CA ARG A 27 -10.51 0.87 11.56
C ARG A 27 -11.25 -0.32 12.16
N THR A 28 -12.57 -0.27 12.15
CA THR A 28 -13.44 -1.35 12.60
C THR A 28 -13.87 -2.17 11.41
N ALA A 29 -13.70 -3.49 11.45
CA ALA A 29 -14.23 -4.41 10.45
C ALA A 29 -15.44 -5.17 11.02
N PRO A 30 -16.67 -4.65 10.92
CA PRO A 30 -17.88 -5.40 11.29
C PRO A 30 -18.01 -6.68 10.45
N SER A 31 -18.82 -7.64 10.91
CA SER A 31 -18.89 -8.99 10.32
C SER A 31 -19.35 -9.05 8.86
N ASN A 32 -19.97 -7.99 8.35
CA ASN A 32 -20.42 -7.83 6.97
C ASN A 32 -19.51 -6.89 6.15
N ASP A 33 -18.38 -6.48 6.71
CA ASP A 33 -17.37 -5.69 6.01
C ASP A 33 -16.51 -6.58 5.10
N ILE A 34 -16.37 -6.16 3.85
CA ILE A 34 -15.51 -6.84 2.86
C ILE A 34 -14.10 -6.25 2.84
N TYR A 35 -13.90 -5.11 3.49
CA TYR A 35 -12.61 -4.47 3.66
C TYR A 35 -12.11 -4.72 5.08
N ALA A 36 -10.89 -5.21 5.22
CA ALA A 36 -10.22 -5.27 6.51
C ALA A 36 -9.23 -4.10 6.58
N PRO A 37 -9.19 -3.36 7.71
CA PRO A 37 -8.24 -2.27 7.89
C PRO A 37 -6.81 -2.78 7.76
N GLY A 38 -5.92 -1.88 7.34
CA GLY A 38 -4.49 -2.19 7.22
C GLY A 38 -3.84 -2.49 8.58
N ASN A 39 -2.59 -2.96 8.54
CA ASN A 39 -1.79 -3.19 9.75
C ASN A 39 -1.59 -1.90 10.58
N ALA A 40 -1.54 -0.74 9.93
CA ALA A 40 -1.34 0.58 10.52
C ALA A 40 -2.42 1.57 10.04
N GLU A 41 -2.73 2.54 10.90
CA GLU A 41 -3.67 3.64 10.61
C GLU A 41 -3.16 4.49 9.46
N SER A 42 -1.87 4.84 9.54
CA SER A 42 -1.18 5.60 8.51
C SER A 42 -0.20 4.69 7.75
N GLY A 43 -0.22 4.80 6.44
CA GLY A 43 0.74 4.21 5.51
C GLY A 43 1.50 5.30 4.78
N SER A 44 2.73 4.98 4.41
CA SER A 44 3.63 5.78 3.61
C SER A 44 4.12 4.97 2.42
N TYR A 45 4.40 5.69 1.34
CA TYR A 45 4.78 5.11 0.07
C TYR A 45 5.91 5.93 -0.52
N SER A 46 7.02 5.28 -0.87
CA SER A 46 8.20 5.95 -1.43
C SER A 46 8.49 5.45 -2.83
N TYR A 47 9.12 6.30 -3.64
CA TYR A 47 9.41 6.02 -5.03
C TYR A 47 10.88 6.30 -5.34
N ASP A 48 11.42 5.58 -6.31
CA ASP A 48 12.73 5.89 -6.88
C ASP A 48 12.66 7.09 -7.83
N ALA A 49 13.82 7.50 -8.36
CA ALA A 49 13.92 8.63 -9.29
C ALA A 49 13.20 8.39 -10.64
N ASN A 50 12.92 7.14 -11.01
CA ASN A 50 12.18 6.77 -12.21
C ASN A 50 10.66 6.73 -11.96
N GLY A 51 10.23 6.94 -10.70
CA GLY A 51 8.83 6.91 -10.30
C GLY A 51 8.29 5.52 -9.98
N ASN A 52 9.17 4.52 -9.81
CA ASN A 52 8.76 3.19 -9.38
C ASN A 52 8.55 3.14 -7.87
N LEU A 53 7.50 2.46 -7.40
CA LEU A 53 7.21 2.30 -5.97
C LEU A 53 8.30 1.45 -5.31
N GLN A 54 9.06 1.99 -4.36
CA GLN A 54 10.09 1.25 -3.62
C GLN A 54 9.56 0.61 -2.34
N ASN A 55 8.62 1.27 -1.65
CA ASN A 55 8.11 0.83 -0.36
C ASN A 55 6.61 1.09 -0.24
N ASP A 56 5.89 0.11 0.30
CA ASP A 56 4.54 0.24 0.86
C ASP A 56 4.60 -0.17 2.33
N SER A 57 4.60 0.80 3.24
CA SER A 57 4.71 0.51 4.67
C SER A 57 3.45 -0.12 5.28
N ARG A 58 2.28 0.07 4.65
CA ARG A 58 1.00 -0.49 5.10
C ARG A 58 0.85 -1.98 4.77
N LYS A 59 1.60 -2.47 3.80
CA LYS A 59 1.74 -3.92 3.54
C LYS A 59 3.10 -4.47 3.94
N SER A 60 4.01 -3.61 4.41
CA SER A 60 5.40 -3.94 4.72
C SER A 60 6.14 -4.53 3.51
N LEU A 61 5.84 -4.01 2.31
CA LEU A 61 6.41 -4.47 1.05
C LEU A 61 7.55 -3.56 0.60
N ASN A 62 8.63 -4.18 0.12
CA ASN A 62 9.73 -3.51 -0.57
C ASN A 62 9.88 -4.09 -1.96
N PHE A 63 10.07 -3.21 -2.95
CA PHE A 63 10.11 -3.57 -4.35
C PHE A 63 11.50 -3.27 -4.92
N SER A 64 11.99 -4.19 -5.74
CA SER A 64 13.20 -4.02 -6.53
C SER A 64 12.88 -4.12 -8.00
N TYR A 65 13.64 -3.40 -8.81
CA TYR A 65 13.40 -3.26 -10.24
C TYR A 65 14.66 -3.60 -11.02
N ASN A 66 14.47 -4.16 -12.21
CA ASN A 66 15.56 -4.31 -13.18
C ASN A 66 15.86 -2.97 -13.88
N PHE A 67 16.87 -2.98 -14.75
CA PHE A 67 17.27 -1.79 -15.52
C PHE A 67 16.17 -1.22 -16.43
N LEU A 68 15.15 -2.02 -16.78
CA LEU A 68 14.01 -1.63 -17.61
C LEU A 68 12.81 -1.15 -16.77
N ASN A 69 12.99 -0.93 -15.46
CA ASN A 69 11.92 -0.57 -14.52
C ASN A 69 10.81 -1.64 -14.37
N LEU A 70 11.14 -2.92 -14.55
CA LEU A 70 10.23 -4.04 -14.29
C LEU A 70 10.50 -4.62 -12.89
N VAL A 71 9.43 -4.90 -12.11
CA VAL A 71 9.48 -5.38 -10.70
C VAL A 71 10.18 -6.74 -10.60
N SER A 72 11.47 -6.78 -10.28
CA SER A 72 12.22 -8.04 -10.25
C SER A 72 11.91 -8.86 -9.00
N GLU A 73 11.66 -8.20 -7.88
CA GLU A 73 11.47 -8.86 -6.59
C GLU A 73 10.59 -8.00 -5.67
N VAL A 74 9.73 -8.67 -4.90
CA VAL A 74 8.93 -8.06 -3.83
C VAL A 74 9.25 -8.80 -2.54
N ARG A 75 9.57 -8.05 -1.48
CA ARG A 75 9.93 -8.59 -0.17
C ARG A 75 9.05 -8.06 0.94
N THR A 76 8.79 -8.91 1.93
CA THR A 76 8.30 -8.51 3.24
C THR A 76 9.41 -8.69 4.26
N GLY A 77 9.96 -7.58 4.76
CA GLY A 77 11.21 -7.61 5.54
C GLY A 77 12.35 -8.27 4.74
N GLY A 78 12.95 -9.33 5.29
CA GLY A 78 14.01 -10.09 4.60
C GLY A 78 13.51 -11.16 3.63
N THR A 79 12.22 -11.49 3.65
CA THR A 79 11.65 -12.65 2.93
C THR A 79 11.16 -12.24 1.55
N VAL A 80 11.58 -12.98 0.51
CA VAL A 80 11.04 -12.82 -0.85
C VAL A 80 9.62 -13.37 -0.88
N THR A 81 8.66 -12.52 -1.23
CA THR A 81 7.25 -12.88 -1.38
C THR A 81 6.91 -13.15 -2.84
N ALA A 82 7.57 -12.46 -3.77
CA ALA A 82 7.46 -12.71 -5.20
C ALA A 82 8.78 -12.38 -5.90
N ALA A 83 9.11 -13.15 -6.94
CA ALA A 83 10.24 -12.90 -7.82
C ALA A 83 9.77 -13.09 -9.26
N TYR A 84 10.24 -12.23 -10.15
CA TYR A 84 9.84 -12.20 -11.55
C TYR A 84 11.07 -12.28 -12.45
N THR A 85 10.91 -13.02 -13.55
CA THR A 85 11.91 -13.14 -14.60
C THR A 85 11.34 -12.56 -15.89
N TRP A 86 12.22 -12.10 -16.75
CA TRP A 86 11.89 -11.38 -17.99
C TRP A 86 12.55 -12.09 -19.15
N LEU A 87 11.88 -12.09 -20.31
CA LEU A 87 12.34 -12.70 -21.55
C LEU A 87 13.13 -11.71 -22.41
#